data_AF-A0AAI9SDX6-F1
#
_entry.id   AF-A0AAI9SDX6-F1
#
_cell.length_a   1.000
_cell.length_b   1.000
_cell.length_c   1.000
_cell.angle_alpha   90.00
_cell.angle_beta   90.00
_cell.angle_gamma   90.00
#
_symmetry.space_group_name_H-M   'P 1'
#
loop_
_entity.id
_entity.type
_entity.pdbx_description
1 polymer ?
#
loop_
_entity_poly.entity_id
_entity_poly.type
_entity_poly.pdbx_seq_one_letter_code
_entity_poly.pdbx_strand_id
1 'polypeptide(L)'
;MPPEDSPVHAAARIVGNGLLAANQTSARPANILVIEAQKGSSIEEQLQAAAFAGADAVIGPIEREMVNRLVELPSLPLPVVALNSAESTSGKYPPKLVILSISTEAEAEWIAKLAIRALPAHTEAGTLPKVAIIAGSAPWETRIAEAYARTLTHAGIEYEIQRLDPEKLTELQAHFEPVLNEEDEQKLNLLAREQLAKAESESERKRISRSIATMRRTKIATAEPPFQAALFALSAQEASLVRNRLPLRMRVWSTSATNPGDPATSSTATTLAYDLEKLVFSECPLVVRYDAQSFEARFETAMPYSLSAKRLFALGADAREIAAQWSQLRTQIQYHGETGSLELNRLKSPVITREPQSVIVRNGRLVEVPQEVVAKTELPNIEPPPDPASMTFVPVKEVEHNVRRESVKGIVISDPGPGPAPTPMLQKEMPAQTSSPNGPAAPSLDGVPLPSDKIAPSEMPGTPQL
;
A
#
# COMPACT_ATOMS: atom_id res chain seq x y z
N MET A 1 17.72 -0.30 19.74
CA MET A 1 16.44 -1.02 19.85
C MET A 1 15.61 -0.32 20.91
N PRO A 2 14.39 0.16 20.59
CA PRO A 2 13.47 0.68 21.57
C PRO A 2 13.14 -0.32 22.68
N PRO A 3 12.78 0.12 23.91
CA PRO A 3 12.28 -0.75 24.97
C PRO A 3 11.09 -1.60 24.51
N GLU A 4 10.84 -2.75 25.15
CA GLU A 4 9.71 -3.63 24.79
C GLU A 4 8.34 -2.96 24.95
N ASP A 5 8.20 -2.01 25.88
CA ASP A 5 6.99 -1.22 26.11
C ASP A 5 6.82 -0.04 25.13
N SER A 6 7.79 0.20 24.25
CA SER A 6 7.69 1.24 23.22
C SER A 6 6.64 0.87 22.16
N PRO A 7 5.76 1.80 21.73
CA PRO A 7 4.75 1.54 20.71
C PRO A 7 5.36 1.16 19.34
N VAL A 8 6.64 1.47 19.12
CA VAL A 8 7.34 1.13 17.86
C VAL A 8 8.27 -0.08 18.00
N HIS A 9 8.31 -0.76 19.15
CA HIS A 9 9.21 -1.90 19.36
C HIS A 9 9.02 -3.00 18.32
N ALA A 10 7.76 -3.39 18.06
CA ALA A 10 7.44 -4.40 17.05
C ALA A 10 7.92 -3.98 15.64
N ALA A 11 7.73 -2.71 15.28
CA ALA A 11 8.22 -2.18 14.00
C ALA A 11 9.75 -2.19 13.93
N ALA A 12 10.42 -1.76 15.00
CA ALA A 12 11.89 -1.76 15.10
C ALA A 12 12.48 -3.18 14.98
N ARG A 13 11.81 -4.19 15.54
CA ARG A 13 12.20 -5.59 15.36
C ARG A 13 12.10 -6.06 13.91
N ILE A 14 11.03 -5.69 13.20
CA ILE A 14 10.87 -6.05 11.79
C ILE A 14 11.95 -5.40 10.92
N VAL A 15 12.24 -4.12 11.16
CA VAL A 15 13.39 -3.42 10.53
C VAL A 15 14.70 -4.12 10.87
N GLY A 16 14.91 -4.48 12.14
CA GLY A 16 16.09 -5.24 12.58
C GLY A 16 16.24 -6.58 11.84
N ASN A 17 15.15 -7.31 11.63
CA ASN A 17 15.17 -8.55 10.86
C ASN A 17 15.58 -8.33 9.41
N GLY A 18 15.04 -7.29 8.75
CA GLY A 18 15.44 -6.93 7.38
C GLY A 18 16.92 -6.55 7.27
N LEU A 19 17.41 -5.79 8.24
CA LEU A 19 18.83 -5.43 8.36
C LEU A 19 19.71 -6.68 8.52
N LEU A 20 19.33 -7.59 9.42
CA LEU A 20 20.09 -8.83 9.67
C LEU A 20 20.11 -9.74 8.45
N ALA A 21 18.97 -9.94 7.78
CA ALA A 21 18.86 -10.75 6.57
C ALA A 21 19.70 -10.18 5.41
N ALA A 22 19.64 -8.87 5.18
CA ALA A 22 20.49 -8.20 4.20
C ALA A 22 21.98 -8.27 4.56
N ASN A 23 22.30 -8.27 5.85
CA ASN A 23 23.69 -8.39 6.31
C ASN A 23 24.26 -9.80 6.10
N GLN A 24 23.47 -10.84 6.37
CA GLN A 24 23.86 -12.24 6.21
C GLN A 24 24.15 -12.60 4.75
N THR A 25 23.32 -12.09 3.83
CA THR A 25 23.42 -12.36 2.39
C THR A 25 24.38 -11.43 1.66
N SER A 26 25.05 -10.51 2.37
CA SER A 26 26.01 -9.58 1.79
C SER A 26 27.38 -10.23 1.57
N ALA A 27 28.03 -9.88 0.45
CA ALA A 27 29.42 -10.29 0.18
C ALA A 27 30.44 -9.79 1.22
N ARG A 28 30.10 -8.72 1.95
CA ARG A 28 30.88 -8.18 3.08
C ARG A 28 29.94 -7.98 4.27
N PRO A 29 29.73 -8.99 5.12
CA PRO A 29 28.90 -8.84 6.31
C PRO A 29 29.57 -7.90 7.31
N ALA A 30 28.78 -7.08 7.99
CA ALA A 30 29.23 -6.22 9.10
C ALA A 30 28.95 -6.90 10.44
N ASN A 31 29.72 -6.56 11.47
CA ASN A 31 29.37 -6.94 12.84
C ASN A 31 28.24 -6.05 13.34
N ILE A 32 27.12 -6.65 13.77
CA ILE A 32 25.94 -5.91 14.20
C ILE A 32 25.90 -5.89 15.72
N LEU A 33 26.01 -4.69 16.29
CA LEU A 33 25.89 -4.44 17.74
C LEU A 33 24.51 -3.87 18.03
N VAL A 34 23.74 -4.57 18.86
CA VAL A 34 22.42 -4.09 19.30
C VAL A 34 22.59 -3.27 20.56
N ILE A 35 22.24 -1.98 20.47
CA ILE A 35 22.16 -1.10 21.64
C ILE A 35 20.70 -0.99 22.06
N GLU A 36 20.39 -1.52 23.23
CA GLU A 36 19.06 -1.39 23.83
C GLU A 36 18.93 -0.01 24.48
N ALA A 37 17.89 0.72 24.08
CA ALA A 37 17.57 1.99 24.71
C ALA A 37 17.04 1.71 26.12
N GLN A 38 17.76 2.16 27.15
CA GLN A 38 17.29 2.06 28.52
C GLN A 38 16.28 3.17 28.81
N LYS A 39 15.33 2.91 29.69
CA LYS A 39 14.33 3.90 30.10
C LYS A 39 15.03 5.13 30.70
N GLY A 40 14.77 6.30 30.13
CA GLY A 40 15.38 7.56 30.56
C GLY A 40 16.76 7.86 29.98
N SER A 41 17.38 6.94 29.25
CA SER A 41 18.64 7.22 28.53
C SER A 41 18.42 8.24 27.42
N SER A 42 19.35 9.18 27.30
CA SER A 42 19.36 10.17 26.21
C SER A 42 19.86 9.55 24.90
N ILE A 43 19.51 10.16 23.77
CA ILE A 43 20.01 9.70 22.46
C ILE A 43 21.53 9.89 22.37
N GLU A 44 22.06 10.92 23.01
CA GLU A 44 23.48 11.22 23.12
C GLU A 44 24.24 10.12 23.85
N GLU A 45 23.73 9.65 24.99
CA GLU A 45 24.32 8.52 25.73
C GLU A 45 24.34 7.24 24.90
N GLN A 46 23.26 6.96 24.15
CA GLN A 46 23.20 5.80 23.26
C GLN A 46 24.22 5.89 22.12
N LEU A 47 24.38 7.08 21.53
CA LEU A 47 25.39 7.32 20.48
C LEU A 47 26.82 7.24 21.01
N GLN A 48 27.06 7.70 22.25
CA GLN A 48 28.37 7.55 22.89
C GLN A 48 28.66 6.08 23.19
N ALA A 49 27.69 5.31 23.69
CA ALA A 49 27.83 3.87 23.89
C ALA A 49 28.18 3.16 22.58
N ALA A 50 27.55 3.55 21.47
CA ALA A 50 27.88 3.02 20.14
C ALA A 50 29.34 3.32 19.74
N ALA A 51 29.77 4.57 19.94
CA ALA A 51 31.13 4.99 19.63
C ALA A 51 32.16 4.24 20.49
N PHE A 52 31.91 4.08 21.79
CA PHE A 52 32.77 3.32 22.70
C PHE A 52 32.82 1.83 22.38
N ALA A 53 31.72 1.27 21.86
CA ALA A 53 31.67 -0.11 21.39
C ALA A 53 32.41 -0.33 20.05
N GLY A 54 32.94 0.74 19.45
CA GLY A 54 33.69 0.68 18.18
C GLY A 54 32.81 0.58 16.94
N ALA A 55 31.57 1.07 17.00
CA ALA A 55 30.69 1.10 15.83
C ALA A 55 31.18 2.12 14.79
N ASP A 56 31.21 1.72 13.52
CA ASP A 56 31.54 2.62 12.40
C ASP A 56 30.35 3.50 11.97
N ALA A 57 29.12 3.05 12.23
CA ALA A 57 27.88 3.77 11.97
C ALA A 57 26.75 3.26 12.86
N VAL A 58 25.70 4.07 13.04
CA VAL A 58 24.47 3.72 13.75
C VAL A 58 23.29 3.73 12.78
N ILE A 59 22.43 2.71 12.89
CA ILE A 59 21.13 2.65 12.23
C ILE A 59 20.05 2.88 13.29
N GLY A 60 19.23 3.90 13.09
CA GLY A 60 18.24 4.39 14.04
C GLY A 60 18.54 5.81 14.53
N PRO A 61 17.64 6.39 15.34
CA PRO A 61 16.42 5.78 15.87
C PRO A 61 15.28 5.73 14.84
N ILE A 62 14.21 4.99 15.16
CA ILE A 62 12.97 4.92 14.38
C ILE A 62 11.84 5.79 14.97
N GLU A 63 11.90 6.08 16.27
CA GLU A 63 10.93 6.95 16.95
C GLU A 63 11.06 8.39 16.46
N ARG A 64 9.93 9.00 16.06
CA ARG A 64 9.92 10.35 15.49
C ARG A 64 10.47 11.36 16.48
N GLU A 65 10.11 11.24 17.75
CA GLU A 65 10.56 12.10 18.83
C GLU A 65 12.09 12.02 18.99
N MET A 66 12.67 10.83 18.89
CA MET A 66 14.12 10.65 19.01
C MET A 66 14.86 11.16 17.76
N VAL A 67 14.30 10.99 16.56
CA VAL A 67 14.87 11.59 15.34
C VAL A 67 14.81 13.12 15.40
N ASN A 68 13.71 13.70 15.90
CA ASN A 68 13.61 15.15 16.11
C ASN A 68 14.67 15.66 17.10
N ARG A 69 14.97 14.92 18.17
CA ARG A 69 16.08 15.29 19.08
C ARG A 69 17.43 15.17 18.40
N LEU A 70 17.64 14.12 17.59
CA LEU A 70 18.87 13.87 16.86
C LEU A 70 19.22 14.98 15.86
N VAL A 71 18.23 15.54 15.15
CA VAL A 71 18.46 16.62 14.17
C VAL A 71 18.83 17.95 14.81
N GLU A 72 18.49 18.16 16.09
CA GLU A 72 18.81 19.38 16.83
C GLU A 72 20.17 19.32 17.53
N LEU A 73 20.89 18.19 17.45
CA LEU A 73 22.23 18.08 18.01
C LEU A 73 23.24 18.89 17.18
N PRO A 74 24.22 19.56 17.83
CA PRO A 74 25.23 20.33 17.11
C PRO A 74 26.20 19.43 16.31
N SER A 75 26.45 18.22 16.79
CA SER A 75 27.33 17.25 16.15
C SER A 75 27.02 15.82 16.60
N LEU A 76 27.44 14.82 15.82
CA LEU A 76 27.30 13.41 16.15
C LEU A 76 28.70 12.76 16.26
N PRO A 77 28.92 11.84 17.21
CA PRO A 77 30.23 11.21 17.39
C PRO A 77 30.61 10.33 16.20
N LEU A 78 29.64 9.69 15.56
CA LEU A 78 29.80 8.78 14.41
C LEU A 78 28.68 9.00 13.36
N PRO A 79 28.84 8.46 12.13
CA PRO A 79 27.79 8.43 11.12
C PRO A 79 26.49 7.80 11.63
N VAL A 80 25.34 8.44 11.40
CA VAL A 80 24.02 7.96 11.81
C VAL A 80 23.05 7.97 10.64
N VAL A 81 22.32 6.87 10.45
CA VAL A 81 21.20 6.73 9.52
C VAL A 81 19.91 6.65 10.34
N ALA A 82 19.21 7.77 10.48
CA ALA A 82 17.91 7.81 11.13
C ALA A 82 16.82 7.20 10.25
N LEU A 83 15.84 6.53 10.85
CA LEU A 83 14.83 5.73 10.15
C LEU A 83 13.44 6.34 10.13
N ASN A 84 13.35 7.67 10.32
CA ASN A 84 12.10 8.40 10.28
C ASN A 84 12.33 9.83 9.79
N SER A 85 11.28 10.48 9.30
CA SER A 85 11.35 11.86 8.82
C SER A 85 11.46 12.84 9.98
N ALA A 86 12.27 13.89 9.80
CA ALA A 86 12.38 15.00 10.73
C ALA A 86 12.71 16.31 9.99
N GLU A 87 12.14 17.40 10.49
CA GLU A 87 12.40 18.75 10.02
C GLU A 87 13.21 19.48 11.09
N SER A 88 14.35 20.05 10.71
CA SER A 88 15.14 20.87 11.65
C SER A 88 14.52 22.26 11.75
N THR A 89 14.37 22.75 12.97
CA THR A 89 13.89 24.12 13.23
C THR A 89 14.86 25.17 12.66
N SER A 90 16.16 24.86 12.67
CA SER A 90 17.22 25.74 12.18
C SER A 90 17.50 25.61 10.68
N GLY A 91 16.89 24.61 10.03
CA GLY A 91 17.22 24.19 8.66
C GLY A 91 18.63 23.59 8.50
N LYS A 92 19.40 23.45 9.59
CA LYS A 92 20.74 22.84 9.59
C LYS A 92 20.68 21.47 10.25
N TYR A 93 21.42 20.53 9.68
CA TYR A 93 21.47 19.16 10.16
C TYR A 93 22.91 18.74 10.50
N PRO A 94 23.11 17.90 11.53
CA PRO A 94 24.43 17.40 11.87
C PRO A 94 25.14 16.78 10.65
N PRO A 95 26.42 17.07 10.40
CA PRO A 95 27.11 16.66 9.16
C PRO A 95 27.18 15.14 8.99
N LYS A 96 27.20 14.39 10.11
CA LYS A 96 27.23 12.93 10.15
C LYS A 96 25.83 12.27 10.13
N LEU A 97 24.76 13.05 9.98
CA LEU A 97 23.38 12.56 9.91
C LEU A 97 22.93 12.35 8.47
N VAL A 98 22.29 11.21 8.23
CA VAL A 98 21.48 10.90 7.06
C VAL A 98 20.11 10.39 7.54
N ILE A 99 19.04 10.69 6.80
CA ILE A 99 17.67 10.33 7.12
C ILE A 99 17.11 9.45 5.99
N LEU A 100 16.69 8.23 6.33
CA LEU A 100 15.98 7.31 5.46
C LEU A 100 14.56 7.11 5.99
N SER A 101 13.54 7.30 5.14
CA SER A 101 12.16 7.07 5.56
C SER A 101 11.29 6.49 4.44
N ILE A 102 10.23 5.79 4.85
CA ILE A 102 9.16 5.29 4.00
C ILE A 102 7.86 6.09 4.21
N SER A 103 8.00 7.40 4.39
CA SER A 103 6.88 8.32 4.62
C SER A 103 5.91 8.32 3.43
N THR A 104 4.62 8.21 3.73
CA THR A 104 3.55 8.27 2.72
C THR A 104 3.38 9.69 2.17
N GLU A 105 3.78 10.71 2.91
CA GLU A 105 3.82 12.09 2.42
C GLU A 105 4.86 12.25 1.29
N ALA A 106 6.05 11.65 1.42
CA ALA A 106 7.05 11.64 0.35
C ALA A 106 6.56 10.84 -0.88
N GLU A 107 5.86 9.72 -0.67
CA GLU A 107 5.21 8.98 -1.76
C GLU A 107 4.14 9.82 -2.45
N ALA A 108 3.37 10.59 -1.69
CA ALA A 108 2.33 11.47 -2.21
C ALA A 108 2.93 12.56 -3.10
N GLU A 109 4.02 13.20 -2.68
CA GLU A 109 4.73 14.19 -3.50
C GLU A 109 5.25 13.57 -4.80
N TRP A 110 5.81 12.37 -4.75
CA TRP A 110 6.28 11.65 -5.94
C TRP A 110 5.13 11.30 -6.89
N ILE A 111 4.03 10.75 -6.36
CA ILE A 111 2.84 10.40 -7.14
C ILE A 111 2.18 11.63 -7.77
N ALA A 112 2.07 12.75 -7.04
CA ALA A 112 1.53 13.99 -7.60
C ALA A 112 2.39 14.50 -8.76
N LYS A 113 3.72 14.48 -8.64
CA LYS A 113 4.61 14.84 -9.76
C LYS A 113 4.37 13.95 -10.99
N LEU A 114 4.15 12.66 -10.78
CA LEU A 114 3.80 11.71 -11.84
C LEU A 114 2.44 12.02 -12.48
N ALA A 115 1.43 12.29 -11.66
CA ALA A 115 0.10 12.64 -12.13
C ALA A 115 0.10 13.95 -12.93
N ILE A 116 0.85 14.97 -12.48
CA ILE A 116 1.02 16.25 -13.18
C ILE A 116 1.64 16.05 -14.56
N ARG A 117 2.70 15.22 -14.67
CA ARG A 117 3.32 14.88 -15.96
C ARG A 117 2.35 14.19 -16.93
N ALA A 118 1.37 13.48 -16.40
CA ALA A 118 0.34 12.79 -17.17
C ALA A 118 -0.87 13.67 -17.51
N LEU A 119 -0.92 14.94 -17.11
CA LEU A 119 -2.01 15.81 -17.50
C LEU A 119 -1.89 16.20 -18.99
N PRO A 120 -3.01 16.38 -19.71
CA PRO A 120 -2.96 17.01 -21.03
C PRO A 120 -2.54 18.48 -20.89
N ALA A 121 -1.99 19.06 -21.95
CA ALA A 121 -1.62 20.48 -21.95
C ALA A 121 -2.85 21.39 -21.78
N HIS A 122 -3.96 21.02 -22.43
CA HIS A 122 -5.25 21.70 -22.34
C HIS A 122 -6.39 20.68 -22.38
N THR A 123 -7.52 21.07 -21.81
CA THR A 123 -8.79 20.34 -21.96
C THR A 123 -9.33 20.46 -23.39
N GLU A 124 -10.35 19.68 -23.74
CA GLU A 124 -11.07 19.82 -25.02
C GLU A 124 -11.70 21.21 -25.17
N ALA A 125 -12.01 21.88 -24.05
CA ALA A 125 -12.50 23.26 -23.99
C ALA A 125 -11.37 24.33 -24.03
N GLY A 126 -10.11 23.92 -24.15
CA GLY A 126 -8.96 24.84 -24.22
C GLY A 126 -8.53 25.44 -22.88
N THR A 127 -9.11 24.98 -21.75
CA THR A 127 -8.73 25.43 -20.40
C THR A 127 -7.55 24.62 -19.86
N LEU A 128 -6.97 25.04 -18.74
CA LEU A 128 -5.99 24.24 -18.03
C LEU A 128 -6.66 23.06 -17.31
N PRO A 129 -5.98 21.91 -17.21
CA PRO A 129 -6.52 20.73 -16.52
C PRO A 129 -6.64 20.96 -15.02
N LYS A 130 -7.63 20.30 -14.41
CA LYS A 130 -7.86 20.32 -12.96
C LYS A 130 -7.64 18.94 -12.35
N VAL A 131 -7.22 18.91 -11.08
CA VAL A 131 -6.99 17.68 -10.32
C VAL A 131 -7.90 17.61 -9.10
N ALA A 132 -8.54 16.48 -8.88
CA ALA A 132 -9.26 16.22 -7.63
C ALA A 132 -8.33 15.53 -6.64
N ILE A 133 -8.38 15.91 -5.36
CA ILE A 133 -7.81 15.16 -4.25
C ILE A 133 -8.98 14.55 -3.49
N ILE A 134 -9.04 13.23 -3.39
CA ILE A 134 -10.08 12.55 -2.60
C ILE A 134 -9.43 11.98 -1.36
N ALA A 135 -9.88 12.41 -0.19
CA ALA A 135 -9.29 12.06 1.09
C ALA A 135 -10.35 11.70 2.11
N GLY A 136 -10.07 10.72 2.97
CA GLY A 136 -10.92 10.44 4.12
C GLY A 136 -10.71 11.47 5.24
N SER A 137 -11.06 11.09 6.45
CA SER A 137 -10.97 11.95 7.64
C SER A 137 -9.83 11.57 8.59
N ALA A 138 -9.13 10.46 8.34
CA ALA A 138 -8.04 10.03 9.20
C ALA A 138 -6.87 11.03 9.16
N PRO A 139 -6.12 11.19 10.27
CA PRO A 139 -4.99 12.12 10.29
C PRO A 139 -3.92 11.81 9.23
N TRP A 140 -3.65 10.54 8.97
CA TRP A 140 -2.65 10.12 7.98
C TRP A 140 -3.12 10.40 6.54
N GLU A 141 -4.42 10.28 6.24
CA GLU A 141 -5.01 10.64 4.94
C GLU A 141 -4.94 12.14 4.73
N THR A 142 -5.21 12.92 5.77
CA THR A 142 -5.09 14.38 5.72
C THR A 142 -3.65 14.80 5.42
N ARG A 143 -2.65 14.17 6.04
CA ARG A 143 -1.24 14.46 5.71
C ARG A 143 -0.86 14.14 4.27
N ILE A 144 -1.37 13.04 3.71
CA ILE A 144 -1.19 12.69 2.29
C ILE A 144 -1.88 13.73 1.39
N ALA A 145 -3.12 14.10 1.71
CA ALA A 145 -3.87 15.11 0.95
C ALA A 145 -3.17 16.47 0.96
N GLU A 146 -2.61 16.88 2.10
CA GLU A 146 -1.82 18.10 2.22
C GLU A 146 -0.52 18.03 1.39
N ALA A 147 0.15 16.87 1.35
CA ALA A 147 1.35 16.69 0.51
C ALA A 147 1.03 16.79 -0.99
N TYR A 148 -0.08 16.20 -1.43
CA TYR A 148 -0.60 16.40 -2.78
C TYR A 148 -0.94 17.86 -3.07
N ALA A 149 -1.70 18.51 -2.18
CA ALA A 149 -2.10 19.90 -2.32
C ALA A 149 -0.90 20.85 -2.41
N ARG A 150 0.12 20.65 -1.56
CA ARG A 150 1.39 21.37 -1.65
C ARG A 150 2.02 21.15 -3.02
N THR A 151 2.15 19.91 -3.49
CA THR A 151 2.79 19.62 -4.78
C THR A 151 2.06 20.27 -5.96
N LEU A 152 0.74 20.21 -5.98
CA LEU A 152 -0.10 20.84 -7.03
C LEU A 152 -0.01 22.36 -6.99
N THR A 153 -0.02 22.96 -5.80
CA THR A 153 0.15 24.41 -5.61
C THR A 153 1.49 24.89 -6.15
N HIS A 154 2.59 24.18 -5.83
CA HIS A 154 3.92 24.53 -6.33
C HIS A 154 4.03 24.39 -7.86
N ALA A 155 3.24 23.49 -8.46
CA ALA A 155 3.18 23.32 -9.91
C ALA A 155 2.19 24.28 -10.61
N GLY A 156 1.43 25.08 -9.87
CA GLY A 156 0.39 25.97 -10.42
C GLY A 156 -0.81 25.23 -11.02
N ILE A 157 -1.08 24.00 -10.57
CA ILE A 157 -2.22 23.20 -11.04
C ILE A 157 -3.42 23.46 -10.14
N GLU A 158 -4.56 23.80 -10.73
CA GLU A 158 -5.81 23.99 -10.00
C GLU A 158 -6.31 22.65 -9.46
N TYR A 159 -6.72 22.63 -8.19
CA TYR A 159 -7.21 21.42 -7.55
C TYR A 159 -8.37 21.67 -6.59
N GLU A 160 -9.13 20.62 -6.34
CA GLU A 160 -10.21 20.60 -5.34
C GLU A 160 -10.04 19.41 -4.40
N ILE A 161 -10.23 19.62 -3.09
CA ILE A 161 -10.20 18.54 -2.10
C ILE A 161 -11.62 18.09 -1.80
N GLN A 162 -11.95 16.85 -2.16
CA GLN A 162 -13.19 16.18 -1.81
C GLN A 162 -12.98 15.27 -0.61
N ARG A 163 -13.75 15.51 0.45
CA ARG A 163 -13.75 14.65 1.63
C ARG A 163 -14.70 13.48 1.42
N LEU A 164 -14.19 12.27 1.61
CA LEU A 164 -14.97 11.06 1.50
C LEU A 164 -15.95 10.98 2.68
N ASP A 165 -17.23 11.02 2.35
CA ASP A 165 -18.33 10.67 3.24
C ASP A 165 -19.03 9.43 2.65
N PRO A 166 -18.88 8.24 3.28
CA PRO A 166 -19.49 7.00 2.80
C PRO A 166 -21.02 7.07 2.66
N GLU A 167 -21.69 7.99 3.35
CA GLU A 167 -23.14 8.18 3.26
C GLU A 167 -23.54 9.03 2.04
N LYS A 168 -22.61 9.80 1.47
CA LYS A 168 -22.87 10.77 0.38
C LYS A 168 -22.16 10.40 -0.94
N LEU A 169 -21.93 9.11 -1.17
CA LEU A 169 -21.26 8.62 -2.38
C LEU A 169 -21.97 9.02 -3.68
N THR A 170 -23.30 9.18 -3.65
CA THR A 170 -24.08 9.62 -4.82
C THR A 170 -23.81 11.09 -5.16
N GLU A 171 -23.67 11.94 -4.14
CA GLU A 171 -23.32 13.35 -4.32
C GLU A 171 -21.90 13.49 -4.86
N LEU A 172 -20.96 12.69 -4.32
CA LEU A 172 -19.60 12.61 -4.82
C LEU A 172 -19.59 12.18 -6.29
N GLN A 173 -20.35 11.16 -6.67
CA GLN A 173 -20.44 10.71 -8.06
C GLN A 173 -20.98 11.83 -8.98
N ALA A 174 -22.04 12.52 -8.56
CA ALA A 174 -22.63 13.61 -9.34
C ALA A 174 -21.65 14.77 -9.55
N HIS A 175 -20.81 15.07 -8.56
CA HIS A 175 -19.77 16.11 -8.66
C HIS A 175 -18.75 15.84 -9.77
N PHE A 176 -18.46 14.57 -10.04
CA PHE A 176 -17.51 14.16 -11.08
C PHE A 176 -18.17 13.80 -12.41
N GLU A 177 -19.50 13.86 -12.52
CA GLU A 177 -20.20 13.45 -13.74
C GLU A 177 -19.84 14.38 -14.92
N PRO A 178 -19.38 13.85 -16.06
CA PRO A 178 -19.10 14.65 -17.23
C PRO A 178 -20.35 15.32 -17.77
N VAL A 179 -20.19 16.51 -18.35
CA VAL A 179 -21.26 17.22 -19.05
C VAL A 179 -21.01 17.10 -20.55
N LEU A 180 -22.08 16.93 -21.33
CA LEU A 180 -21.98 16.95 -22.79
C LEU A 180 -21.59 18.35 -23.26
N ASN A 181 -20.73 18.42 -24.27
CA ASN A 181 -20.51 19.67 -24.97
C ASN A 181 -21.79 20.12 -25.70
N GLU A 182 -21.87 21.42 -25.99
CA GLU A 182 -23.06 22.01 -26.61
C GLU A 182 -23.41 21.36 -27.96
N GLU A 183 -22.41 20.97 -28.74
CA GLU A 183 -22.60 20.37 -30.06
C GLU A 183 -23.24 18.97 -29.98
N ASP A 184 -22.74 18.09 -29.11
CA ASP A 184 -23.30 16.76 -28.91
C ASP A 184 -24.69 16.82 -28.26
N GLU A 185 -24.91 17.78 -27.35
CA GLU A 185 -26.24 18.01 -26.78
C GLU A 185 -27.24 18.46 -27.85
N GLN A 186 -26.85 19.40 -28.72
CA GLN A 186 -27.68 19.85 -29.85
C GLN A 186 -28.01 18.71 -30.81
N LYS A 187 -27.00 17.92 -31.22
CA LYS A 187 -27.18 16.76 -32.09
C LYS A 187 -28.17 15.76 -31.50
N LEU A 188 -28.04 15.46 -30.21
CA LEU A 188 -28.92 14.51 -29.55
C LEU A 188 -30.35 15.04 -29.40
N ASN A 189 -30.50 16.34 -29.12
CA ASN A 189 -31.81 16.99 -29.04
C ASN A 189 -32.52 17.03 -30.41
N LEU A 190 -31.79 17.27 -31.49
CA LEU A 190 -32.32 17.21 -32.86
C LEU A 190 -32.77 15.78 -33.20
N LEU A 191 -31.93 14.77 -32.96
CA LEU A 191 -32.26 13.36 -33.17
C LEU A 191 -33.51 12.95 -32.38
N ALA A 192 -33.60 13.37 -31.11
CA ALA A 192 -34.75 13.08 -30.27
C ALA A 192 -36.04 13.68 -30.82
N ARG A 193 -36.00 14.95 -31.27
CA ARG A 193 -37.15 15.63 -31.90
C ARG A 193 -37.60 14.92 -33.18
N GLU A 194 -36.66 14.57 -34.05
CA GLU A 194 -36.96 13.89 -35.31
C GLU A 194 -37.57 12.51 -35.10
N GLN A 195 -37.03 11.71 -34.17
CA GLN A 195 -37.57 10.38 -33.89
C GLN A 195 -38.93 10.45 -33.20
N LEU A 196 -39.11 11.34 -32.21
CA LEU A 196 -40.39 11.50 -31.52
C LEU A 196 -41.50 12.02 -32.44
N ALA A 197 -41.17 12.85 -33.44
CA ALA A 197 -42.12 13.31 -34.44
C ALA A 197 -42.63 12.18 -35.36
N LYS A 198 -41.81 11.15 -35.59
CA LYS A 198 -42.17 9.96 -36.39
C LYS A 198 -42.95 8.90 -35.60
N ALA A 199 -43.08 9.05 -34.29
CA ALA A 199 -43.69 8.03 -33.44
C ALA A 199 -45.22 8.05 -33.54
N GLU A 200 -45.80 6.93 -33.97
CA GLU A 200 -47.25 6.80 -34.21
C GLU A 200 -48.02 6.35 -32.96
N SER A 201 -47.31 5.82 -31.96
CA SER A 201 -47.91 5.29 -30.73
C SER A 201 -47.18 5.73 -29.45
N GLU A 202 -47.87 5.69 -28.31
CA GLU A 202 -47.28 6.02 -27.02
C GLU A 202 -46.19 5.02 -26.58
N SER A 203 -46.35 3.74 -26.92
CA SER A 203 -45.34 2.71 -26.66
C SER A 203 -44.05 2.95 -27.45
N GLU A 204 -44.18 3.38 -28.71
CA GLU A 204 -43.04 3.75 -29.56
C GLU A 204 -42.34 5.00 -29.03
N ARG A 205 -43.08 6.04 -28.60
CA ARG A 205 -42.51 7.21 -27.93
C ARG A 205 -41.70 6.83 -26.70
N LYS A 206 -42.22 5.94 -25.85
CA LYS A 206 -41.49 5.44 -24.66
C LYS A 206 -40.20 4.69 -25.05
N ARG A 207 -40.22 3.89 -26.11
CA ARG A 207 -39.04 3.18 -26.62
C ARG A 207 -37.97 4.16 -27.14
N ILE A 208 -38.38 5.16 -27.91
CA ILE A 208 -37.50 6.20 -28.45
C ILE A 208 -36.87 6.99 -27.31
N SER A 209 -37.67 7.48 -26.35
CA SER A 209 -37.16 8.22 -25.19
C SER A 209 -36.13 7.42 -24.39
N ARG A 210 -36.34 6.12 -24.19
CA ARG A 210 -35.35 5.24 -23.55
C ARG A 210 -34.08 5.11 -24.39
N SER A 211 -34.21 4.92 -25.70
CA SER A 211 -33.07 4.81 -26.61
C SER A 211 -32.21 6.08 -26.61
N ILE A 212 -32.84 7.26 -26.71
CA ILE A 212 -32.17 8.56 -26.61
C ILE A 212 -31.51 8.73 -25.24
N ALA A 213 -32.18 8.34 -24.15
CA ALA A 213 -31.60 8.41 -22.81
C ALA A 213 -30.37 7.49 -22.66
N THR A 214 -30.40 6.28 -23.25
CA THR A 214 -29.24 5.39 -23.30
C THR A 214 -28.10 6.01 -24.11
N MET A 215 -28.37 6.55 -25.30
CA MET A 215 -27.36 7.25 -26.11
C MET A 215 -26.76 8.43 -25.35
N ARG A 216 -27.58 9.21 -24.64
CA ARG A 216 -27.13 10.32 -23.79
C ARG A 216 -26.15 9.84 -22.73
N ARG A 217 -26.51 8.80 -21.98
CA ARG A 217 -25.67 8.22 -20.93
C ARG A 217 -24.36 7.67 -21.48
N THR A 218 -24.39 7.00 -22.63
CA THR A 218 -23.18 6.51 -23.28
C THR A 218 -22.26 7.65 -23.69
N LYS A 219 -22.82 8.73 -24.24
CA LYS A 219 -22.06 9.93 -24.61
C LYS A 219 -21.42 10.62 -23.40
N ILE A 220 -22.18 10.79 -22.32
CA ILE A 220 -21.69 11.33 -21.05
C ILE A 220 -20.53 10.48 -20.50
N ALA A 221 -20.67 9.15 -20.51
CA ALA A 221 -19.63 8.25 -20.01
C ALA A 221 -18.29 8.34 -20.79
N THR A 222 -18.33 8.82 -22.03
CA THR A 222 -17.14 9.03 -22.89
C THR A 222 -16.69 10.49 -22.99
N ALA A 223 -17.48 11.42 -22.46
CA ALA A 223 -17.15 12.85 -22.48
C ALA A 223 -15.94 13.16 -21.59
N GLU A 224 -15.31 14.30 -21.84
CA GLU A 224 -14.18 14.74 -21.00
C GLU A 224 -14.67 15.01 -19.56
N PRO A 225 -14.00 14.45 -18.54
CA PRO A 225 -14.37 14.67 -17.15
C PRO A 225 -14.05 16.11 -16.70
N PRO A 226 -14.76 16.64 -15.68
CA PRO A 226 -14.46 17.95 -15.10
C PRO A 226 -13.06 18.04 -14.47
N PHE A 227 -12.48 16.89 -14.11
CA PHE A 227 -11.12 16.75 -13.59
C PHE A 227 -10.39 15.65 -14.38
N GLN A 228 -9.19 15.96 -14.88
CA GLN A 228 -8.40 15.03 -15.68
C GLN A 228 -7.75 13.93 -14.83
N ALA A 229 -7.48 14.21 -13.55
CA ALA A 229 -6.92 13.24 -12.62
C ALA A 229 -7.53 13.33 -11.21
N ALA A 230 -7.52 12.19 -10.51
CA ALA A 230 -7.80 12.04 -9.08
C ALA A 230 -6.55 11.55 -8.35
N LEU A 231 -6.19 12.22 -7.26
CA LEU A 231 -5.20 11.77 -6.29
C LEU A 231 -5.92 11.24 -5.05
N PHE A 232 -5.74 9.96 -4.75
CA PHE A 232 -6.35 9.32 -3.59
C PHE A 232 -5.42 9.39 -2.39
N ALA A 233 -5.97 9.90 -1.30
CA ALA A 233 -5.42 9.81 0.04
C ALA A 233 -6.37 8.91 0.86
N LEU A 234 -6.44 7.64 0.44
CA LEU A 234 -7.43 6.66 0.91
C LEU A 234 -6.78 5.29 1.13
N SER A 235 -7.37 4.50 2.02
CA SER A 235 -7.08 3.07 2.10
C SER A 235 -7.57 2.32 0.84
N ALA A 236 -7.12 1.07 0.64
CA ALA A 236 -7.61 0.23 -0.45
C ALA A 236 -9.14 0.02 -0.39
N GLN A 237 -9.68 -0.11 0.82
CA GLN A 237 -11.11 -0.31 1.07
C GLN A 237 -11.94 0.94 0.75
N GLU A 238 -11.46 2.13 1.11
CA GLU A 238 -12.18 3.36 0.78
C GLU A 238 -12.05 3.71 -0.71
N ALA A 239 -10.87 3.48 -1.28
CA ALA A 239 -10.63 3.67 -2.70
C ALA A 239 -11.55 2.78 -3.56
N SER A 240 -11.84 1.54 -3.14
CA SER A 240 -12.75 0.65 -3.86
C SER A 240 -14.20 1.14 -3.86
N LEU A 241 -14.62 1.88 -2.82
CA LEU A 241 -15.94 2.54 -2.79
C LEU A 241 -16.03 3.68 -3.80
N VAL A 242 -14.93 4.37 -4.10
CA VAL A 242 -14.94 5.59 -4.92
C VAL A 242 -14.57 5.33 -6.36
N ARG A 243 -13.58 4.47 -6.63
CA ARG A 243 -12.96 4.31 -7.94
C ARG A 243 -13.95 4.02 -9.07
N ASN A 244 -14.91 3.14 -8.83
CA ASN A 244 -15.94 2.75 -9.81
C ASN A 244 -17.02 3.82 -10.05
N ARG A 245 -17.05 4.89 -9.25
CA ARG A 245 -17.96 6.02 -9.38
C ARG A 245 -17.34 7.18 -10.15
N LEU A 246 -16.04 7.15 -10.41
CA LEU A 246 -15.35 8.19 -11.17
C LEU A 246 -15.44 7.94 -12.69
N PRO A 247 -15.37 9.02 -13.50
CA PRO A 247 -15.39 8.91 -14.96
C PRO A 247 -14.29 8.00 -15.52
N LEU A 248 -14.58 7.28 -16.60
CA LEU A 248 -13.65 6.31 -17.21
C LEU A 248 -12.36 6.94 -17.74
N ARG A 249 -12.42 8.20 -18.19
CA ARG A 249 -11.29 8.96 -18.74
C ARG A 249 -10.45 9.65 -17.66
N MET A 250 -10.93 9.68 -16.41
CA MET A 250 -10.19 10.27 -15.30
C MET A 250 -9.05 9.34 -14.86
N ARG A 251 -7.83 9.88 -14.79
CA ARG A 251 -6.65 9.14 -14.34
C ARG A 251 -6.61 9.10 -12.81
N VAL A 252 -6.56 7.91 -12.21
CA VAL A 252 -6.56 7.76 -10.74
C VAL A 252 -5.19 7.33 -10.26
N TRP A 253 -4.67 8.04 -9.25
CA TRP A 253 -3.35 7.83 -8.68
C TRP A 253 -3.41 7.77 -7.16
N SER A 254 -2.52 7.00 -6.51
CA SER A 254 -2.48 6.90 -5.04
C SER A 254 -1.09 6.54 -4.50
N THR A 255 -0.94 6.58 -3.17
CA THR A 255 0.24 6.05 -2.47
C THR A 255 0.11 4.55 -2.21
N SER A 256 1.14 3.96 -1.59
CA SER A 256 1.12 2.55 -1.15
C SER A 256 0.00 2.22 -0.16
N ALA A 257 -0.67 3.22 0.43
CA ALA A 257 -1.82 3.01 1.31
C ALA A 257 -3.02 2.36 0.60
N THR A 258 -3.12 2.49 -0.73
CA THR A 258 -4.18 1.89 -1.55
C THR A 258 -3.82 0.50 -2.09
N ASN A 259 -2.67 -0.07 -1.70
CA ASN A 259 -2.31 -1.42 -2.14
C ASN A 259 -3.35 -2.45 -1.62
N PRO A 260 -4.06 -3.18 -2.50
CA PRO A 260 -5.10 -4.14 -2.09
C PRO A 260 -4.57 -5.42 -1.44
N GLY A 261 -3.25 -5.64 -1.44
CA GLY A 261 -2.62 -6.90 -1.09
C GLY A 261 -2.34 -7.75 -2.33
N ASP A 262 -1.97 -9.01 -2.10
CA ASP A 262 -1.62 -9.94 -3.18
C ASP A 262 -2.86 -10.72 -3.67
N PRO A 263 -3.34 -10.46 -4.91
CA PRO A 263 -4.51 -11.13 -5.47
C PRO A 263 -4.30 -12.64 -5.71
N ALA A 264 -3.06 -13.13 -5.76
CA ALA A 264 -2.76 -14.55 -5.96
C ALA A 264 -2.98 -15.37 -4.67
N THR A 265 -2.92 -14.72 -3.51
CA THR A 265 -2.98 -15.40 -2.20
C THR A 265 -4.19 -15.01 -1.35
N SER A 266 -4.96 -13.98 -1.74
CA SER A 266 -6.12 -13.48 -0.98
C SER A 266 -7.29 -13.11 -1.88
N SER A 267 -8.44 -13.73 -1.65
CA SER A 267 -9.69 -13.41 -2.36
C SER A 267 -10.16 -11.98 -2.10
N THR A 268 -9.97 -11.46 -0.88
CA THR A 268 -10.25 -10.06 -0.55
C THR A 268 -9.38 -9.11 -1.38
N ALA A 269 -8.09 -9.43 -1.54
CA ALA A 269 -7.19 -8.64 -2.38
C ALA A 269 -7.60 -8.71 -3.86
N THR A 270 -8.07 -9.87 -4.33
CA THR A 270 -8.63 -10.03 -5.68
C THR A 270 -9.83 -9.10 -5.91
N THR A 271 -10.81 -9.10 -5.00
CA THR A 271 -11.99 -8.24 -5.11
C THR A 271 -11.60 -6.75 -5.13
N LEU A 272 -10.75 -6.33 -4.19
CA LEU A 272 -10.26 -4.95 -4.14
C LEU A 272 -9.50 -4.59 -5.43
N ALA A 273 -8.67 -5.49 -5.97
CA ALA A 273 -7.98 -5.25 -7.23
C ALA A 273 -8.96 -5.06 -8.41
N TYR A 274 -10.07 -5.79 -8.48
CA TYR A 274 -11.08 -5.53 -9.51
C TYR A 274 -11.74 -4.16 -9.35
N ASP A 275 -12.05 -3.75 -8.12
CA ASP A 275 -12.63 -2.43 -7.86
C ASP A 275 -11.66 -1.27 -8.11
N LEU A 276 -10.35 -1.54 -8.04
CA LEU A 276 -9.29 -0.57 -8.21
C LEU A 276 -8.72 -0.52 -9.65
N GLU A 277 -9.43 -1.09 -10.64
CA GLU A 277 -8.97 -1.18 -12.03
C GLU A 277 -8.42 0.15 -12.58
N LYS A 278 -7.28 0.09 -13.29
CA LYS A 278 -6.52 1.22 -13.82
C LYS A 278 -5.94 2.22 -12.80
N LEU A 279 -6.14 2.01 -11.50
CA LEU A 279 -5.50 2.86 -10.50
C LEU A 279 -3.99 2.63 -10.53
N VAL A 280 -3.22 3.72 -10.54
CA VAL A 280 -1.77 3.70 -10.43
C VAL A 280 -1.38 4.07 -9.00
N PHE A 281 -0.48 3.31 -8.38
CA PHE A 281 0.01 3.64 -7.04
C PHE A 281 1.51 3.37 -6.89
N SER A 282 2.11 3.96 -5.86
CA SER A 282 3.51 3.71 -5.50
C SER A 282 3.62 2.49 -4.59
N GLU A 283 4.67 1.69 -4.74
CA GLU A 283 4.95 0.60 -3.82
C GLU A 283 6.46 0.28 -3.75
N CYS A 284 6.88 -0.32 -2.64
CA CYS A 284 8.23 -0.86 -2.47
C CYS A 284 8.45 -2.05 -3.43
N PRO A 285 9.59 -2.12 -4.17
CA PRO A 285 9.96 -3.28 -4.98
C PRO A 285 9.75 -4.62 -4.26
N LEU A 286 10.14 -4.70 -2.98
CA LEU A 286 10.03 -5.93 -2.20
C LEU A 286 8.60 -6.45 -2.06
N VAL A 287 7.60 -5.55 -2.03
CA VAL A 287 6.21 -5.94 -1.84
C VAL A 287 5.62 -6.57 -3.10
N VAL A 288 6.11 -6.21 -4.29
CA VAL A 288 5.53 -6.61 -5.57
C VAL A 288 6.35 -7.65 -6.33
N ARG A 289 7.67 -7.74 -6.09
CA ARG A 289 8.56 -8.62 -6.86
C ARG A 289 8.77 -10.01 -6.27
N TYR A 290 8.36 -10.24 -5.02
CA TYR A 290 8.61 -11.50 -4.34
C TYR A 290 7.30 -12.18 -3.90
N ASP A 291 7.23 -13.47 -4.19
CA ASP A 291 6.39 -14.43 -3.47
C ASP A 291 7.15 -15.03 -2.28
N ALA A 292 6.50 -15.89 -1.50
CA ALA A 292 7.11 -16.47 -0.30
C ALA A 292 8.42 -17.24 -0.60
N GLN A 293 8.46 -17.98 -1.72
CA GLN A 293 9.61 -18.82 -2.07
C GLN A 293 10.80 -17.99 -2.55
N SER A 294 10.57 -17.06 -3.48
CA SER A 294 11.61 -16.15 -3.99
C SER A 294 12.14 -15.21 -2.91
N PHE A 295 11.30 -14.80 -1.95
CA PHE A 295 11.75 -14.05 -0.78
C PHE A 295 12.68 -14.87 0.12
N GLU A 296 12.29 -16.10 0.47
CA GLU A 296 13.10 -16.97 1.33
C GLU A 296 14.43 -17.32 0.65
N ALA A 297 14.41 -17.55 -0.67
CA ALA A 297 15.63 -17.75 -1.45
C ALA A 297 16.55 -16.52 -1.46
N ARG A 298 15.99 -15.31 -1.38
CA ARG A 298 16.75 -14.04 -1.39
C ARG A 298 17.29 -13.66 -0.02
N PHE A 299 16.50 -13.83 1.03
CA PHE A 299 16.76 -13.28 2.37
C PHE A 299 17.03 -14.35 3.43
N GLU A 300 16.98 -15.64 3.07
CA GLU A 300 17.20 -16.78 3.97
C GLU A 300 16.32 -16.74 5.24
N THR A 301 15.12 -16.15 5.10
CA THR A 301 14.16 -15.99 6.19
C THR A 301 12.74 -15.96 5.66
N ALA A 302 11.77 -16.25 6.52
CA ALA A 302 10.37 -16.26 6.17
C ALA A 302 9.85 -14.85 5.83
N MET A 303 9.01 -14.75 4.80
CA MET A 303 8.41 -13.49 4.38
C MET A 303 7.50 -12.91 5.48
N PRO A 304 7.61 -11.60 5.79
CA PRO A 304 6.65 -10.93 6.66
C PRO A 304 5.21 -10.99 6.10
N TYR A 305 4.25 -11.25 6.98
CA TYR A 305 2.87 -11.50 6.57
C TYR A 305 2.12 -10.27 6.05
N SER A 306 2.22 -9.13 6.75
CA SER A 306 1.48 -7.91 6.38
C SER A 306 2.28 -7.00 5.43
N LEU A 307 1.57 -6.22 4.60
CA LEU A 307 2.21 -5.23 3.72
C LEU A 307 3.10 -4.26 4.49
N SER A 308 2.61 -3.73 5.62
CA SER A 308 3.40 -2.84 6.47
C SER A 308 4.67 -3.51 7.00
N ALA A 309 4.60 -4.80 7.38
CA ALA A 309 5.78 -5.53 7.82
C ALA A 309 6.78 -5.77 6.68
N LYS A 310 6.30 -6.06 5.46
CA LYS A 310 7.17 -6.16 4.28
C LYS A 310 7.89 -4.83 4.00
N ARG A 311 7.19 -3.69 4.06
CA ARG A 311 7.79 -2.36 3.88
C ARG A 311 8.83 -2.02 4.96
N LEU A 312 8.55 -2.36 6.22
CA LEU A 312 9.52 -2.19 7.33
C LEU A 312 10.73 -3.11 7.17
N PHE A 313 10.53 -4.34 6.71
CA PHE A 313 11.64 -5.24 6.40
C PHE A 313 12.52 -4.68 5.28
N ALA A 314 11.91 -4.17 4.21
CA ALA A 314 12.62 -3.50 3.12
C ALA A 314 13.42 -2.29 3.62
N LEU A 315 12.83 -1.46 4.51
CA LEU A 315 13.53 -0.34 5.15
C LEU A 315 14.78 -0.80 5.90
N GLY A 316 14.69 -1.91 6.64
CA GLY A 316 15.83 -2.49 7.34
C GLY A 316 16.94 -2.98 6.39
N ALA A 317 16.55 -3.67 5.32
CA ALA A 317 17.47 -4.17 4.31
C ALA A 317 18.24 -3.02 3.64
N ASP A 318 17.53 -1.95 3.26
CA ASP A 318 18.13 -0.77 2.63
C ASP A 318 18.97 0.05 3.63
N ALA A 319 18.50 0.21 4.86
CA ALA A 319 19.24 0.93 5.90
C ALA A 319 20.62 0.33 6.16
N ARG A 320 20.73 -1.01 6.08
CA ARG A 320 21.99 -1.72 6.20
C ARG A 320 22.99 -1.30 5.13
N GLU A 321 22.55 -1.24 3.87
CA GLU A 321 23.42 -0.88 2.75
C GLU A 321 23.78 0.61 2.78
N ILE A 322 22.81 1.48 3.07
CA ILE A 322 23.05 2.90 3.26
C ILE A 322 24.08 3.14 4.39
N ALA A 323 23.96 2.45 5.52
CA ALA A 323 24.90 2.59 6.63
C ALA A 323 26.31 2.11 6.26
N ALA A 324 26.43 1.01 5.51
CA ALA A 324 27.72 0.50 5.05
C ALA A 324 28.45 1.47 4.10
N GLN A 325 27.70 2.20 3.27
CA GLN A 325 28.25 3.25 2.41
C GLN A 325 28.52 4.54 3.19
N TRP A 326 27.65 4.89 4.14
CA TRP A 326 27.77 6.10 4.94
C TRP A 326 28.93 6.02 5.95
N SER A 327 29.22 4.85 6.50
CA SER A 327 30.38 4.63 7.38
C SER A 327 31.71 4.89 6.67
N GLN A 328 31.75 4.75 5.34
CA GLN A 328 32.89 5.10 4.49
C GLN A 328 32.93 6.59 4.12
N LEU A 329 32.09 7.42 4.75
CA LEU A 329 31.96 8.87 4.51
C LEU A 329 31.58 9.23 3.07
N ARG A 330 30.88 8.34 2.35
CA ARG A 330 30.37 8.62 1.01
C ARG A 330 29.25 9.66 1.09
N THR A 331 29.48 10.82 0.50
CA THR A 331 28.50 11.93 0.49
C THR A 331 27.54 11.87 -0.70
N GLN A 332 27.81 11.00 -1.68
CA GLN A 332 26.95 10.71 -2.81
C GLN A 332 26.68 9.21 -2.84
N ILE A 333 25.41 8.82 -2.73
CA ILE A 333 24.99 7.41 -2.74
C ILE A 333 23.86 7.29 -3.75
N GLN A 334 23.96 6.29 -4.63
CA GLN A 334 22.88 5.84 -5.50
C GLN A 334 22.76 4.33 -5.32
N TYR A 335 21.56 3.87 -5.00
CA TYR A 335 21.33 2.48 -4.67
C TYR A 335 19.91 2.06 -5.07
N HIS A 336 19.79 0.96 -5.80
CA HIS A 336 18.49 0.35 -6.09
C HIS A 336 18.17 -0.65 -4.98
N GLY A 337 17.36 -0.20 -4.04
CA GLY A 337 16.98 -0.97 -2.86
C GLY A 337 15.61 -1.62 -2.97
N GLU A 338 15.22 -2.21 -1.86
CA GLU A 338 13.97 -2.93 -1.66
C GLU A 338 12.79 -2.00 -1.34
N THR A 339 13.07 -0.75 -0.94
CA THR A 339 12.09 0.34 -0.77
C THR A 339 11.94 1.23 -2.01
N GLY A 340 12.85 1.10 -2.98
CA GLY A 340 12.88 1.89 -4.22
C GLY A 340 14.30 2.28 -4.63
N SER A 341 14.42 3.15 -5.61
CA SER A 341 15.70 3.79 -5.95
C SER A 341 16.00 4.87 -4.90
N LEU A 342 17.15 4.78 -4.26
CA LEU A 342 17.60 5.66 -3.19
C LEU A 342 18.74 6.55 -3.69
N GLU A 343 18.59 7.86 -3.51
CA GLU A 343 19.63 8.84 -3.82
C GLU A 343 19.93 9.72 -2.59
N LEU A 344 21.20 9.84 -2.26
CA LEU A 344 21.71 10.81 -1.29
C LEU A 344 22.71 11.73 -1.99
N ASN A 345 22.49 13.03 -1.84
CA ASN A 345 23.53 14.03 -2.01
C ASN A 345 23.66 14.81 -0.71
N ARG A 346 24.58 14.36 0.16
CA ARG A 346 24.74 14.90 1.51
C ARG A 346 25.15 16.37 1.51
N LEU A 347 25.76 16.87 0.44
CA LEU A 347 26.09 18.30 0.31
C LEU A 347 24.84 19.17 0.15
N LYS A 348 23.72 18.61 -0.32
CA LYS A 348 22.45 19.31 -0.53
C LYS A 348 21.45 19.04 0.60
N SER A 349 21.31 17.79 1.02
CA SER A 349 20.31 17.37 2.00
C SER A 349 20.79 16.14 2.77
N PRO A 350 20.48 16.00 4.07
CA PRO A 350 20.67 14.75 4.79
C PRO A 350 19.59 13.71 4.46
N VAL A 351 18.49 14.13 3.84
CA VAL A 351 17.35 13.23 3.54
C VAL A 351 17.65 12.46 2.27
N ILE A 352 17.54 11.14 2.36
CA ILE A 352 17.59 10.25 1.20
C ILE A 352 16.30 10.42 0.41
N THR A 353 16.45 10.75 -0.86
CA THR A 353 15.34 10.77 -1.81
C THR A 353 15.05 9.34 -2.22
N ARG A 354 13.77 8.95 -2.17
CA ARG A 354 13.30 7.63 -2.54
C ARG A 354 12.30 7.71 -3.69
N GLU A 355 12.59 6.99 -4.75
CA GLU A 355 11.66 6.77 -5.86
C GLU A 355 11.13 5.32 -5.78
N PRO A 356 9.89 5.09 -5.34
CA PRO A 356 9.27 3.77 -5.34
C PRO A 356 8.95 3.30 -6.76
N GLN A 357 8.48 2.07 -6.90
CA GLN A 357 7.98 1.58 -8.18
C GLN A 357 6.54 2.05 -8.41
N SER A 358 6.19 2.32 -9.66
CA SER A 358 4.79 2.51 -10.06
C SER A 358 4.14 1.18 -10.38
N VAL A 359 2.97 0.97 -9.81
CA VAL A 359 2.15 -0.23 -9.99
C VAL A 359 0.81 0.19 -10.55
N ILE A 360 0.33 -0.49 -11.58
CA ILE A 360 -1.03 -0.30 -12.10
C ILE A 360 -1.85 -1.56 -11.83
N VAL A 361 -3.11 -1.36 -11.45
CA VAL A 361 -4.07 -2.45 -11.32
C VAL A 361 -4.67 -2.75 -12.70
N ARG A 362 -4.56 -4.01 -13.15
CA ARG A 362 -5.06 -4.49 -14.44
C ARG A 362 -5.66 -5.87 -14.34
N ASN A 363 -6.95 -6.01 -14.66
CA ASN A 363 -7.69 -7.27 -14.67
C ASN A 363 -7.53 -8.03 -13.34
N GLY A 364 -7.64 -7.32 -12.21
CA GLY A 364 -7.49 -7.89 -10.87
C GLY A 364 -6.05 -8.28 -10.50
N ARG A 365 -5.04 -7.90 -11.29
CA ARG A 365 -3.62 -8.12 -11.02
C ARG A 365 -2.88 -6.81 -10.77
N LEU A 366 -1.80 -6.88 -10.00
CA LEU A 366 -0.87 -5.78 -9.80
C LEU A 366 0.28 -5.90 -10.80
N VAL A 367 0.48 -4.88 -11.63
CA VAL A 367 1.50 -4.88 -12.67
C VAL A 367 2.48 -3.75 -12.40
N GLU A 368 3.75 -4.09 -12.18
CA GLU A 368 4.83 -3.11 -12.11
C GLU A 368 5.05 -2.49 -13.50
N VAL A 369 5.07 -1.16 -13.58
CA VAL A 369 5.17 -0.43 -14.84
C VAL A 369 6.17 0.72 -14.67
N PRO A 370 7.06 0.98 -15.65
CA PRO A 370 7.98 2.11 -15.58
C PRO A 370 7.25 3.45 -15.46
N GLN A 371 7.85 4.38 -14.70
CA GLN A 371 7.26 5.68 -14.41
C GLN A 371 6.98 6.49 -15.69
N GLU A 372 7.80 6.37 -16.72
CA GLU A 372 7.65 7.06 -18.01
C GLU A 372 6.42 6.58 -18.78
N VAL A 373 6.01 5.34 -18.56
CA VAL A 373 4.84 4.74 -19.22
C VAL A 373 3.56 5.23 -18.55
N VAL A 374 3.50 5.22 -17.23
CA VAL A 374 2.34 5.74 -16.49
C VAL A 374 2.24 7.26 -16.58
N ALA A 375 3.36 7.98 -16.74
CA ALA A 375 3.38 9.44 -16.90
C ALA A 375 2.86 9.95 -18.25
N LYS A 376 2.52 9.08 -19.20
CA LYS A 376 1.90 9.49 -20.47
C LYS A 376 0.46 9.96 -20.21
N THR A 377 -0.01 10.94 -20.98
CA THR A 377 -1.39 11.43 -20.90
C THR A 377 -2.41 10.31 -21.08
N GLU A 378 -2.26 9.56 -22.16
CA GLU A 378 -3.02 8.33 -22.39
C GLU A 378 -2.19 7.13 -21.93
N LEU A 379 -2.81 6.27 -21.11
CA LEU A 379 -2.20 5.00 -20.74
C LEU A 379 -2.14 4.10 -21.98
N PRO A 380 -0.96 3.57 -22.35
CA PRO A 380 -0.92 2.54 -23.37
C PRO A 380 -1.67 1.30 -22.91
N ASN A 381 -1.99 0.41 -23.85
CA ASN A 381 -2.49 -0.90 -23.49
C ASN A 381 -1.39 -1.63 -22.69
N ILE A 382 -1.70 -1.97 -21.44
CA ILE A 382 -0.79 -2.66 -20.52
C ILE A 382 -1.47 -3.98 -20.22
N GLU A 383 -0.97 -5.05 -20.84
CA GLU A 383 -1.43 -6.40 -20.58
C GLU A 383 -0.71 -6.95 -19.34
N PRO A 384 -1.45 -7.57 -18.40
CA PRO A 384 -0.80 -8.25 -17.30
C PRO A 384 0.06 -9.40 -17.86
N PRO A 385 1.17 -9.75 -17.20
CA PRO A 385 1.98 -10.89 -17.63
C PRO A 385 1.12 -12.16 -17.73
N PRO A 386 1.43 -13.07 -18.68
CA PRO A 386 0.76 -14.36 -18.79
C PRO A 386 0.78 -15.09 -17.44
N ASP A 387 -0.24 -15.89 -17.19
CA ASP A 387 -0.24 -16.73 -15.99
C ASP A 387 1.01 -17.62 -16.01
N PRO A 388 1.79 -17.73 -14.92
CA PRO A 388 2.93 -18.65 -14.87
C PRO A 388 2.53 -20.09 -15.22
N ALA A 389 1.27 -20.50 -14.96
CA ALA A 389 0.74 -21.81 -15.38
C ALA A 389 0.56 -21.96 -16.91
N SER A 390 0.54 -20.84 -17.66
CA SER A 390 0.40 -20.78 -19.12
C SER A 390 1.74 -20.56 -19.84
N MET A 391 2.84 -20.32 -19.12
CA MET A 391 4.17 -20.17 -19.70
C MET A 391 4.80 -21.56 -19.93
N THR A 392 4.87 -21.98 -21.19
CA THR A 392 5.82 -23.03 -21.58
C THR A 392 7.21 -22.41 -21.50
N PHE A 393 8.03 -22.88 -20.55
CA PHE A 393 9.41 -22.44 -20.43
C PHE A 393 10.17 -22.72 -21.72
N VAL A 394 10.55 -21.67 -22.45
CA VAL A 394 11.58 -21.77 -23.49
C VAL A 394 12.89 -21.98 -22.74
N PRO A 395 13.63 -23.07 -22.98
CA PRO A 395 14.91 -23.26 -22.32
C PRO A 395 15.87 -22.16 -22.79
N VAL A 396 16.20 -21.24 -21.89
CA VAL A 396 17.26 -20.26 -22.11
C VAL A 396 18.57 -21.04 -22.16
N LYS A 397 19.29 -20.96 -23.27
CA LYS A 397 20.64 -21.52 -23.41
C LYS A 397 21.54 -20.84 -22.39
N GLU A 398 21.93 -21.56 -21.34
CA GLU A 398 23.00 -21.15 -20.45
C GLU A 398 24.27 -20.91 -21.26
N VAL A 399 24.78 -19.68 -21.22
CA VAL A 399 26.14 -19.37 -21.67
C VAL A 399 27.04 -19.58 -20.46
N GLU A 400 27.55 -20.80 -20.32
CA GLU A 400 28.49 -21.17 -19.27
C GLU A 400 29.77 -20.31 -19.37
N HIS A 401 29.97 -19.44 -18.38
CA HIS A 401 31.31 -18.93 -18.09
C HIS A 401 32.04 -19.97 -17.24
N ASN A 402 33.09 -20.51 -17.84
CA ASN A 402 33.91 -21.61 -17.36
C ASN A 402 34.71 -21.19 -16.10
N VAL A 403 34.19 -21.51 -14.91
CA VAL A 403 34.97 -21.54 -13.67
C VAL A 403 34.87 -22.96 -13.10
N ARG A 404 35.95 -23.72 -13.27
CA ARG A 404 36.11 -25.09 -12.78
C ARG A 404 35.88 -25.14 -11.27
N ARG A 405 34.81 -25.82 -10.83
CA ARG A 405 34.68 -26.38 -9.48
C ARG A 405 35.16 -27.82 -9.52
N GLU A 406 36.22 -28.12 -8.78
CA GLU A 406 36.70 -29.48 -8.58
C GLU A 406 35.76 -30.26 -7.65
N SER A 407 35.29 -31.40 -8.16
CA SER A 407 34.82 -32.60 -7.45
C SER A 407 33.84 -32.44 -6.27
N VAL A 408 32.54 -32.63 -6.55
CA VAL A 408 31.57 -33.14 -5.56
C VAL A 408 31.55 -34.67 -5.66
N LYS A 409 32.01 -35.37 -4.61
CA LYS A 409 31.80 -36.81 -4.44
C LYS A 409 30.35 -37.03 -3.98
N GLY A 410 29.61 -37.85 -4.72
CA GLY A 410 28.27 -38.30 -4.34
C GLY A 410 28.32 -39.15 -3.07
N ILE A 411 27.41 -38.86 -2.14
CA ILE A 411 27.12 -39.73 -0.99
C ILE A 411 25.96 -40.64 -1.42
N VAL A 412 26.25 -41.93 -1.47
CA VAL A 412 25.26 -43.01 -1.63
C VAL A 412 24.59 -43.21 -0.28
N ILE A 413 23.27 -43.02 -0.20
CA ILE A 413 22.46 -43.40 0.95
C ILE A 413 21.86 -44.77 0.66
N SER A 414 22.19 -45.74 1.50
CA SER A 414 21.64 -47.10 1.48
C SER A 414 20.23 -47.17 2.07
N ASP A 415 19.41 -47.98 1.39
CA ASP A 415 18.03 -48.41 1.62
C ASP A 415 17.57 -48.52 3.10
N PRO A 416 16.45 -47.89 3.51
CA PRO A 416 15.76 -48.24 4.74
C PRO A 416 14.75 -49.36 4.45
N GLY A 417 14.88 -50.48 5.17
CA GLY A 417 13.99 -51.66 5.05
C GLY A 417 12.49 -51.36 5.26
N PRO A 418 11.63 -52.39 5.10
CA PRO A 418 10.19 -52.20 4.90
C PRO A 418 9.51 -51.56 6.13
N GLY A 419 8.80 -50.47 5.89
CA GLY A 419 8.00 -49.78 6.90
C GLY A 419 6.79 -50.59 7.38
N PRO A 420 6.21 -50.22 8.54
CA PRO A 420 5.10 -50.95 9.14
C PRO A 420 3.80 -50.80 8.31
N ALA A 421 2.97 -51.84 8.34
CA ALA A 421 1.71 -51.93 7.59
C ALA A 421 0.68 -50.86 8.04
N PRO A 422 -0.15 -50.34 7.11
CA PRO A 422 -1.08 -49.25 7.37
C PRO A 422 -2.34 -49.70 8.13
N THR A 423 -2.83 -48.84 9.03
CA THR A 423 -4.11 -48.98 9.75
C THR A 423 -5.30 -48.75 8.80
N PRO A 424 -6.36 -49.57 8.82
CA PRO A 424 -7.47 -49.45 7.87
C PRO A 424 -8.42 -48.28 8.22
N MET A 425 -8.88 -47.58 7.18
CA MET A 425 -9.88 -46.50 7.25
C MET A 425 -11.29 -47.05 7.43
N LEU A 426 -12.09 -46.46 8.34
CA LEU A 426 -13.52 -46.75 8.45
C LEU A 426 -14.31 -46.17 7.27
N GLN A 427 -15.05 -47.03 6.57
CA GLN A 427 -15.99 -46.68 5.51
C GLN A 427 -17.33 -46.20 6.09
N LYS A 428 -18.04 -45.36 5.33
CA LYS A 428 -19.34 -44.79 5.64
C LYS A 428 -20.41 -45.41 4.72
N GLU A 429 -21.38 -46.12 5.26
CA GLU A 429 -22.66 -46.44 4.60
C GLU A 429 -23.84 -46.45 5.60
N MET A 430 -25.01 -45.94 5.16
CA MET A 430 -26.37 -46.02 5.73
C MET A 430 -27.26 -46.80 4.71
N PRO A 431 -28.54 -47.25 4.94
CA PRO A 431 -29.48 -47.06 6.08
C PRO A 431 -30.35 -48.29 6.55
N ALA A 432 -31.04 -48.09 7.70
CA ALA A 432 -32.37 -48.54 8.20
C ALA A 432 -32.90 -50.01 8.16
N GLN A 433 -33.33 -50.55 9.32
CA GLN A 433 -34.75 -50.89 9.65
C GLN A 433 -34.98 -51.38 11.12
N THR A 434 -35.90 -50.68 11.81
CA THR A 434 -36.90 -51.06 12.85
C THR A 434 -36.71 -52.22 13.83
N SER A 435 -36.83 -51.93 15.14
CA SER A 435 -38.06 -52.22 15.93
C SER A 435 -37.94 -51.71 17.39
N SER A 436 -38.98 -51.01 17.86
CA SER A 436 -39.29 -50.77 19.28
C SER A 436 -40.37 -51.79 19.71
N PRO A 437 -40.64 -52.06 21.01
CA PRO A 437 -41.31 -51.08 21.89
C PRO A 437 -40.97 -51.16 23.40
N ASN A 438 -41.04 -50.01 24.08
CA ASN A 438 -41.78 -49.81 25.34
C ASN A 438 -41.48 -48.41 25.91
N GLY A 439 -42.49 -47.54 25.94
CA GLY A 439 -42.62 -46.44 26.92
C GLY A 439 -43.81 -46.77 27.85
N PRO A 440 -44.44 -45.79 28.55
CA PRO A 440 -44.05 -44.40 28.83
C PRO A 440 -44.30 -43.98 30.31
N ALA A 441 -44.02 -42.71 30.69
CA ALA A 441 -44.92 -41.78 31.41
C ALA A 441 -44.18 -40.59 32.06
N ALA A 442 -44.85 -39.43 32.10
CA ALA A 442 -44.38 -38.11 32.56
C ALA A 442 -45.05 -37.69 33.91
N PRO A 443 -45.35 -36.40 34.23
CA PRO A 443 -44.63 -35.52 35.19
C PRO A 443 -45.51 -34.89 36.33
N SER A 444 -44.94 -34.18 37.33
CA SER A 444 -45.55 -33.06 38.16
C SER A 444 -44.70 -32.79 39.43
N LEU A 445 -44.21 -31.56 39.73
CA LEU A 445 -44.81 -30.42 40.48
C LEU A 445 -45.15 -30.66 41.97
N ASP A 446 -44.55 -29.84 42.87
CA ASP A 446 -45.07 -29.25 44.15
C ASP A 446 -43.86 -28.94 45.09
N GLY A 447 -43.72 -27.82 45.81
CA GLY A 447 -44.60 -26.67 46.07
C GLY A 447 -43.85 -25.52 46.81
N VAL A 448 -44.49 -24.35 46.85
CA VAL A 448 -44.12 -23.06 47.49
C VAL A 448 -45.28 -22.67 48.44
N PRO A 449 -45.08 -22.05 49.63
CA PRO A 449 -45.17 -20.57 49.85
C PRO A 449 -44.19 -20.01 50.94
N LEU A 450 -43.49 -18.85 50.84
CA LEU A 450 -43.86 -17.40 50.85
C LEU A 450 -44.62 -16.90 52.11
N PRO A 451 -44.59 -15.60 52.53
CA PRO A 451 -43.78 -14.41 52.13
C PRO A 451 -43.43 -13.38 53.28
N SER A 452 -42.68 -12.31 52.95
CA SER A 452 -42.99 -10.88 53.28
C SER A 452 -41.93 -9.97 52.62
N ASP A 453 -42.30 -9.25 51.55
CA ASP A 453 -42.71 -7.81 51.50
C ASP A 453 -41.54 -6.84 51.85
N LYS A 454 -41.21 -5.74 51.15
CA LYS A 454 -41.74 -5.05 49.95
C LYS A 454 -40.81 -3.86 49.62
N ILE A 455 -40.69 -3.53 48.32
CA ILE A 455 -40.74 -2.18 47.69
C ILE A 455 -39.49 -1.24 47.69
N ALA A 456 -39.12 -0.87 46.45
CA ALA A 456 -38.22 0.21 45.96
C ALA A 456 -38.95 1.60 46.00
N PRO A 457 -38.62 2.70 45.26
CA PRO A 457 -37.56 2.98 44.26
C PRO A 457 -36.95 4.42 44.28
N SER A 458 -36.24 4.75 43.16
CA SER A 458 -35.89 6.10 42.60
C SER A 458 -34.53 6.68 43.02
N GLU A 459 -33.74 7.44 42.24
CA GLU A 459 -33.82 8.08 40.91
C GLU A 459 -32.37 8.56 40.54
N MET A 460 -32.02 8.77 39.27
CA MET A 460 -30.76 9.47 38.83
C MET A 460 -30.89 11.02 38.96
N PRO A 461 -29.95 11.94 38.56
CA PRO A 461 -28.57 11.85 38.03
C PRO A 461 -27.57 12.87 38.68
N GLY A 462 -26.28 12.83 38.30
CA GLY A 462 -25.30 13.87 38.65
C GLY A 462 -24.07 13.89 37.75
N THR A 463 -23.93 14.95 36.96
CA THR A 463 -22.86 15.30 36.00
C THR A 463 -21.61 15.91 36.71
N PRO A 464 -20.52 16.31 36.01
CA PRO A 464 -19.13 15.96 36.36
C PRO A 464 -18.25 17.15 36.80
N GLN A 465 -17.00 16.88 37.21
CA GLN A 465 -15.82 17.75 36.98
C GLN A 465 -14.51 17.12 37.50
N LEU A 466 -13.60 16.74 36.59
CA LEU A 466 -12.21 17.23 36.43
C LEU A 466 -11.40 16.29 35.52
#